data_AF-A0A2A3DAL8-F1
#
_entry.id   AF-A0A2A3DAL8-F1
#
_cell.length_a   1.000
_cell.length_b   1.000
_cell.length_c   1.000
_cell.angle_alpha   90.00
_cell.angle_beta   90.00
_cell.angle_gamma   90.00
#
_symmetry.space_group_name_H-M   'P 1'
#
loop_
_entity.id
_entity.type
_entity.pdbx_description
1 polymer ?
#
loop_
_entity_poly.entity_id
_entity_poly.type
_entity_poly.pdbx_seq_one_letter_code
_entity_poly.pdbx_strand_id
1 'polypeptide(L)'
;MLVVSGEFGANEPLNAFTNAVASSRARVVVFNSPGGNVGSAIRLGRIIRAAGLDTLQLRQLQCASACSLAFLGGVHRVAEPGSIGVHRPSLKPADGMSNEDAEARFQFGTAAIISYVVEMGADPKLMELASSYDKHDIRYLSASEMAELRVTNAAANQSPADALQVSTTPDPASVSAPAPDARQQPESVAVAFVRDLIEHHGDNNDFALAQAQASYAPMVDYHGKLTNLSSIMEDKRSYYQRWPERGYNVRNDSIVVSCANDRCKVSGIFDWIVRSPSTHKQEKGVADFSYEIAIGPYPKIIAERGDVRP
;
A
#
# COMPACT_ATOMS: atom_id res chain seq x y z
N MET A 1 -5.66 17.64 -13.68
CA MET A 1 -6.33 16.84 -12.63
C MET A 1 -6.30 15.39 -13.05
N LEU A 2 -6.14 14.45 -12.13
CA LEU A 2 -6.28 13.01 -12.39
C LEU A 2 -7.52 12.49 -11.67
N VAL A 3 -8.20 11.52 -12.28
CA VAL A 3 -9.32 10.82 -11.65
C VAL A 3 -8.92 9.37 -11.42
N VAL A 4 -8.96 8.93 -10.17
CA VAL A 4 -8.77 7.53 -9.79
C VAL A 4 -10.14 6.88 -9.69
N SER A 5 -10.41 5.88 -10.53
CA SER A 5 -11.72 5.24 -10.63
C SER A 5 -11.63 3.72 -10.48
N GLY A 6 -12.69 3.12 -9.96
CA GLY A 6 -12.79 1.66 -9.80
C GLY A 6 -12.39 1.16 -8.40
N GLU A 7 -12.48 -0.15 -8.22
CA GLU A 7 -12.09 -0.83 -6.98
C GLU A 7 -10.57 -0.99 -6.91
N PHE A 8 -9.98 -0.82 -5.72
CA PHE A 8 -8.57 -1.10 -5.50
C PHE A 8 -8.33 -2.59 -5.39
N GLY A 9 -7.67 -3.18 -6.39
CA GLY A 9 -7.30 -4.58 -6.38
C GLY A 9 -6.19 -4.88 -5.36
N ALA A 10 -6.17 -6.10 -4.82
CA ALA A 10 -4.99 -6.57 -4.09
C ALA A 10 -3.81 -6.71 -5.06
N ASN A 11 -2.66 -6.14 -4.70
CA ASN A 11 -1.42 -6.19 -5.51
C ASN A 11 -1.56 -5.52 -6.89
N GLU A 12 -2.52 -4.60 -7.05
CA GLU A 12 -2.67 -3.84 -8.29
C GLU A 12 -1.44 -2.94 -8.52
N PRO A 13 -0.78 -3.02 -9.68
CA PRO A 13 0.38 -2.19 -9.94
C PRO A 13 -0.02 -0.72 -10.13
N LEU A 14 0.61 0.19 -9.39
CA LEU A 14 0.35 1.64 -9.45
C LEU A 14 1.23 2.38 -10.48
N ASN A 15 1.84 1.63 -11.40
CA ASN A 15 2.64 2.17 -12.50
C ASN A 15 1.80 3.05 -13.45
N ALA A 16 0.53 2.69 -13.70
CA ALA A 16 -0.38 3.51 -14.49
C ALA A 16 -0.60 4.90 -13.86
N PHE A 17 -0.83 4.95 -12.54
CA PHE A 17 -0.99 6.20 -11.80
C PHE A 17 0.29 7.04 -11.81
N THR A 18 1.43 6.44 -11.45
CA THR A 18 2.72 7.15 -11.41
C THR A 18 3.15 7.66 -12.79
N ASN A 19 2.92 6.89 -13.86
CA ASN A 19 3.15 7.34 -15.23
C ASN A 19 2.24 8.52 -15.58
N ALA A 20 0.95 8.47 -15.21
CA ALA A 20 0.01 9.57 -15.44
C ALA A 20 0.39 10.83 -14.66
N VAL A 21 0.94 10.72 -13.46
CA VAL A 21 1.48 11.85 -12.69
C VAL A 21 2.71 12.42 -13.40
N ALA A 22 3.65 11.58 -13.82
CA ALA A 22 4.89 12.03 -14.48
C ALA A 22 4.65 12.63 -15.88
N SER A 23 3.68 12.10 -16.63
CA SER A 23 3.37 12.55 -17.98
C SER A 23 2.37 13.72 -18.04
N SER A 24 1.81 14.12 -16.89
CA SER A 24 0.85 15.22 -16.81
C SER A 24 1.37 16.37 -15.95
N ARG A 25 0.70 17.53 -16.04
CA ARG A 25 0.88 18.64 -15.10
C ARG A 25 -0.16 18.62 -13.98
N ALA A 26 -0.68 17.44 -13.63
CA ALA A 26 -1.70 17.35 -12.61
C ALA A 26 -1.18 17.87 -11.26
N ARG A 27 -2.06 18.60 -10.58
CA ARG A 27 -1.87 19.08 -9.20
C ARG A 27 -2.89 18.49 -8.23
N VAL A 28 -4.02 18.03 -8.77
CA VAL A 28 -5.17 17.57 -8.01
C VAL A 28 -5.56 16.17 -8.46
N VAL A 29 -5.86 15.30 -7.48
CA VAL A 29 -6.45 13.97 -7.65
C VAL A 29 -7.88 13.98 -7.13
N VAL A 30 -8.79 13.38 -7.90
CA VAL A 30 -10.19 13.18 -7.54
C VAL A 30 -10.50 11.69 -7.58
N PHE A 31 -11.43 11.22 -6.74
CA PHE A 31 -11.76 9.81 -6.65
C PHE A 31 -13.20 9.51 -7.07
N ASN A 32 -13.35 8.43 -7.83
CA ASN A 32 -14.62 7.76 -8.12
C ASN A 32 -14.47 6.26 -7.84
N SER A 33 -14.30 5.91 -6.56
CA SER A 33 -13.96 4.57 -6.10
C SER A 33 -14.83 4.13 -4.91
N PRO A 34 -15.34 2.88 -4.91
CA PRO A 34 -15.99 2.28 -3.75
C PRO A 34 -14.99 1.86 -2.65
N GLY A 35 -13.68 2.00 -2.89
CA GLY A 35 -12.63 1.45 -2.03
C GLY A 35 -12.09 0.13 -2.57
N GLY A 36 -11.79 -0.82 -1.69
CA GLY A 36 -11.19 -2.11 -2.04
C GLY A 36 -10.08 -2.50 -1.06
N ASN A 37 -8.95 -2.95 -1.59
CA ASN A 37 -7.79 -3.34 -0.81
C ASN A 37 -7.18 -2.14 -0.05
N VAL A 38 -7.16 -2.25 1.28
CA VAL A 38 -6.66 -1.21 2.20
C VAL A 38 -5.18 -0.89 1.96
N GLY A 39 -4.33 -1.90 1.77
CA GLY A 39 -2.89 -1.69 1.53
C GLY A 39 -2.62 -0.92 0.24
N SER A 40 -3.34 -1.26 -0.82
CA SER A 40 -3.22 -0.59 -2.13
C SER A 40 -3.68 0.87 -2.05
N ALA A 41 -4.73 1.16 -1.29
CA ALA A 41 -5.18 2.53 -1.05
C ALA A 41 -4.17 3.37 -0.26
N ILE A 42 -3.59 2.79 0.79
CA ILE A 42 -2.53 3.43 1.59
C ILE A 42 -1.31 3.72 0.71
N ARG A 43 -0.87 2.76 -0.10
CA ARG A 43 0.25 2.94 -1.04
C ARG A 43 -0.03 4.06 -2.03
N LEU A 44 -1.22 4.09 -2.62
CA LEU A 44 -1.65 5.16 -3.51
C LEU A 44 -1.62 6.53 -2.79
N GLY A 45 -2.16 6.60 -1.57
CA GLY A 45 -2.13 7.81 -0.77
C GLY A 45 -0.72 8.33 -0.45
N ARG A 46 0.24 7.44 -0.14
CA ARG A 46 1.65 7.82 0.03
C ARG A 46 2.27 8.35 -1.26
N ILE A 47 1.97 7.74 -2.41
CA ILE A 47 2.45 8.25 -3.71
C ILE A 47 1.87 9.64 -3.99
N ILE A 48 0.58 9.86 -3.71
CA ILE A 48 -0.07 11.18 -3.83
C ILE A 48 0.68 12.21 -2.95
N ARG A 49 0.95 11.87 -1.69
CA ARG A 49 1.69 12.74 -0.76
C ARG A 49 3.09 13.06 -1.25
N ALA A 50 3.83 12.03 -1.66
CA ALA A 50 5.21 12.16 -2.13
C ALA A 50 5.31 12.98 -3.43
N ALA A 51 4.30 12.89 -4.29
CA ALA A 51 4.21 13.70 -5.51
C ALA A 51 3.77 15.15 -5.27
N GLY A 52 3.43 15.53 -4.02
CA GLY A 52 2.96 16.86 -3.67
C GLY A 52 1.60 17.21 -4.28
N LEU A 53 0.76 16.20 -4.51
CA LEU A 53 -0.57 16.39 -5.11
C LEU A 53 -1.61 16.72 -4.03
N ASP A 54 -2.57 17.55 -4.39
CA ASP A 54 -3.76 17.84 -3.60
C ASP A 54 -4.86 16.82 -3.92
N THR A 55 -5.79 16.63 -2.98
CA THR A 55 -6.97 15.81 -3.19
C THR A 55 -8.25 16.64 -3.07
N LEU A 56 -9.15 16.43 -4.03
CA LEU A 56 -10.46 17.05 -4.08
C LEU A 56 -11.51 15.96 -4.19
N GLN A 57 -12.47 15.95 -3.26
CA GLN A 57 -13.62 15.04 -3.36
C GLN A 57 -14.92 15.82 -3.57
N LEU A 58 -15.63 15.45 -4.63
CA LEU A 58 -16.94 15.99 -4.99
C LEU A 58 -18.03 15.00 -4.58
N ARG A 59 -19.17 15.50 -4.13
CA ARG A 59 -20.32 14.71 -3.66
C ARG A 59 -20.95 13.87 -4.78
N GLN A 60 -20.78 14.26 -6.03
CA GLN A 60 -21.25 13.51 -7.20
C GLN A 60 -20.37 12.30 -7.56
N LEU A 61 -19.19 12.19 -6.95
CA LEU A 61 -18.26 11.07 -7.17
C LEU A 61 -18.12 10.26 -5.89
N GLN A 62 -17.95 8.95 -6.04
CA GLN A 62 -17.85 8.06 -4.89
C GLN A 62 -16.44 8.05 -4.31
N CYS A 63 -16.32 8.18 -2.99
CA CYS A 63 -15.11 7.79 -2.28
C CYS A 63 -15.49 7.18 -0.93
N ALA A 64 -15.52 5.86 -0.88
CA ALA A 64 -15.91 5.11 0.31
C ALA A 64 -14.82 4.12 0.74
N SER A 65 -14.88 3.69 2.00
CA SER A 65 -14.00 2.65 2.53
C SER A 65 -12.52 2.99 2.36
N ALA A 66 -11.71 2.08 1.81
CA ALA A 66 -10.29 2.29 1.53
C ALA A 66 -10.01 3.53 0.66
N CYS A 67 -10.95 4.00 -0.18
CA CYS A 67 -10.78 5.26 -0.92
C CYS A 67 -10.50 6.45 0.01
N SER A 68 -11.18 6.51 1.16
CA SER A 68 -10.94 7.57 2.13
C SER A 68 -9.48 7.63 2.58
N LEU A 69 -8.80 6.47 2.70
CA LEU A 69 -7.38 6.41 3.05
C LEU A 69 -6.50 6.96 1.93
N ALA A 70 -6.76 6.62 0.66
CA ALA A 70 -6.04 7.20 -0.47
C ALA A 70 -6.22 8.73 -0.55
N PHE A 71 -7.44 9.22 -0.29
CA PHE A 71 -7.76 10.64 -0.23
C PHE A 71 -6.93 11.40 0.83
N LEU A 72 -6.64 10.79 1.99
CA LEU A 72 -5.79 11.40 3.03
C LEU A 72 -4.35 11.70 2.55
N GLY A 73 -3.92 11.07 1.45
CA GLY A 73 -2.63 11.31 0.82
C GLY A 73 -2.39 12.75 0.36
N GLY A 74 -3.45 13.51 0.08
CA GLY A 74 -3.34 14.89 -0.40
C GLY A 74 -2.58 15.82 0.54
N VAL A 75 -1.80 16.75 -0.02
CA VAL A 75 -1.16 17.83 0.74
C VAL A 75 -2.22 18.80 1.25
N HIS A 76 -3.01 19.36 0.33
CA HIS A 76 -4.26 20.05 0.62
C HIS A 76 -5.43 19.15 0.25
N ARG A 77 -6.38 19.03 1.18
CA ARG A 77 -7.51 18.11 1.14
C ARG A 77 -8.79 18.89 1.26
N VAL A 78 -9.56 18.92 0.18
CA VAL A 78 -10.88 19.56 0.10
C VAL A 78 -11.91 18.50 -0.24
N ALA A 79 -13.03 18.49 0.48
CA ALA A 79 -14.11 17.54 0.24
C ALA A 79 -15.46 18.22 0.47
N GLU A 80 -16.42 17.96 -0.42
CA GLU A 80 -17.80 18.40 -0.22
C GLU A 80 -18.45 17.61 0.93
N PRO A 81 -19.39 18.21 1.68
CA PRO A 81 -20.10 17.51 2.75
C PRO A 81 -20.74 16.20 2.25
N GLY A 82 -20.52 15.10 2.99
CA GLY A 82 -21.08 13.80 2.67
C GLY A 82 -20.40 13.07 1.50
N SER A 83 -19.24 13.54 1.03
CA SER A 83 -18.53 12.93 -0.11
C SER A 83 -17.47 11.89 0.26
N ILE A 84 -17.13 11.78 1.56
CA ILE A 84 -16.18 10.79 2.10
C ILE A 84 -16.92 9.80 2.98
N GLY A 85 -16.89 8.52 2.59
CA GLY A 85 -17.49 7.41 3.32
C GLY A 85 -16.46 6.58 4.09
N VAL A 86 -16.72 6.32 5.36
CA VAL A 86 -15.88 5.49 6.24
C VAL A 86 -16.71 4.38 6.88
N HIS A 87 -16.05 3.27 7.22
CA HIS A 87 -16.61 2.17 8.00
C HIS A 87 -15.46 1.31 8.51
N ARG A 88 -15.75 0.30 9.35
CA ARG A 88 -14.73 -0.60 9.88
C ARG A 88 -13.93 -1.27 8.76
N PRO A 89 -12.59 -1.15 8.71
CA PRO A 89 -11.78 -1.79 7.69
C PRO A 89 -12.02 -3.30 7.65
N SER A 90 -12.31 -3.83 6.47
CA SER A 90 -12.43 -5.28 6.27
C SER A 90 -11.06 -5.86 5.97
N LEU A 91 -10.30 -6.15 7.02
CA LEU A 91 -9.08 -6.96 6.93
C LEU A 91 -9.46 -8.43 6.86
N LYS A 92 -10.06 -8.85 5.74
CA LYS A 92 -10.52 -10.22 5.58
C LYS A 92 -9.34 -11.18 5.79
N PRO A 93 -9.50 -12.16 6.69
CA PRO A 93 -8.61 -13.30 6.72
C PRO A 93 -8.63 -13.97 5.35
N ALA A 94 -7.48 -14.50 5.05
CA ALA A 94 -7.21 -15.31 3.90
C ALA A 94 -7.84 -16.71 4.07
N ASP A 95 -8.47 -17.28 3.04
CA ASP A 95 -8.99 -18.66 3.05
C ASP A 95 -7.92 -19.70 3.43
N GLY A 96 -8.09 -20.40 4.55
CA GLY A 96 -7.09 -21.35 5.05
C GLY A 96 -5.96 -20.72 5.87
N MET A 97 -6.06 -19.43 6.21
CA MET A 97 -5.28 -18.80 7.27
C MET A 97 -5.66 -19.39 8.62
N SER A 98 -4.67 -19.63 9.50
CA SER A 98 -4.95 -20.03 10.88
C SER A 98 -5.67 -18.91 11.63
N ASN A 99 -6.41 -19.24 12.68
CA ASN A 99 -7.08 -18.23 13.52
C ASN A 99 -6.06 -17.25 14.14
N GLU A 100 -4.87 -17.75 14.49
CA GLU A 100 -3.77 -16.94 15.05
C GLU A 100 -3.23 -15.93 14.03
N ASP A 101 -3.00 -16.36 12.78
CA ASP A 101 -2.56 -15.47 11.70
C ASP A 101 -3.65 -14.46 11.32
N ALA A 102 -4.92 -14.86 11.38
CA ALA A 102 -6.05 -14.00 11.10
C ALA A 102 -6.20 -12.89 12.15
N GLU A 103 -6.05 -13.24 13.44
CA GLU A 103 -6.07 -12.28 14.54
C GLU A 103 -4.87 -11.33 14.46
N ALA A 104 -3.66 -11.86 14.22
CA ALA A 104 -2.47 -11.04 14.02
C ALA A 104 -2.65 -10.06 12.85
N ARG A 105 -3.17 -10.52 11.72
CA ARG A 105 -3.45 -9.68 10.55
C ARG A 105 -4.45 -8.56 10.88
N PHE A 106 -5.48 -8.86 11.66
CA PHE A 106 -6.45 -7.86 12.09
C PHE A 106 -5.82 -6.81 13.02
N GLN A 107 -5.07 -7.25 14.03
CA GLN A 107 -4.42 -6.37 15.00
C GLN A 107 -3.36 -5.48 14.34
N PHE A 108 -2.39 -6.07 13.64
CA PHE A 108 -1.30 -5.31 13.01
C PHE A 108 -1.80 -4.48 11.82
N GLY A 109 -2.76 -4.98 11.06
CA GLY A 109 -3.37 -4.21 9.97
C GLY A 109 -4.12 -2.98 10.50
N THR A 110 -4.86 -3.11 11.62
CA THR A 110 -5.55 -1.98 12.24
C THR A 110 -4.55 -0.93 12.75
N ALA A 111 -3.48 -1.37 13.42
CA ALA A 111 -2.42 -0.48 13.86
C ALA A 111 -1.77 0.27 12.69
N ALA A 112 -1.47 -0.43 11.58
CA ALA A 112 -0.89 0.19 10.39
C ALA A 112 -1.81 1.25 9.75
N ILE A 113 -3.13 1.03 9.75
CA ILE A 113 -4.09 2.05 9.27
C ILE A 113 -4.08 3.28 10.17
N ILE A 114 -4.12 3.09 11.50
CA ILE A 114 -4.06 4.21 12.46
C ILE A 114 -2.76 4.99 12.28
N SER A 115 -1.62 4.30 12.18
CA SER A 115 -0.31 4.93 11.93
C SER A 115 -0.32 5.73 10.64
N TYR A 116 -0.91 5.21 9.56
CA TYR A 116 -1.05 5.95 8.30
C TYR A 116 -1.97 7.18 8.41
N VAL A 117 -3.11 7.07 9.11
CA VAL A 117 -4.03 8.20 9.34
C VAL A 117 -3.29 9.35 10.05
N VAL A 118 -2.49 9.01 11.07
CA VAL A 118 -1.64 9.97 11.79
C VAL A 118 -0.52 10.52 10.88
N GLU A 119 0.14 9.66 10.10
CA GLU A 119 1.18 10.03 9.11
C GLU A 119 0.65 11.08 8.12
N MET A 120 -0.61 10.96 7.69
CA MET A 120 -1.26 11.91 6.79
C MET A 120 -1.76 13.19 7.47
N GLY A 121 -1.69 13.27 8.80
CA GLY A 121 -2.09 14.43 9.59
C GLY A 121 -3.57 14.48 9.95
N ALA A 122 -4.29 13.37 9.77
CA ALA A 122 -5.67 13.20 10.24
C ALA A 122 -5.70 12.76 11.72
N ASP A 123 -6.86 12.92 12.36
CA ASP A 123 -7.04 12.52 13.75
C ASP A 123 -7.31 11.01 13.86
N PRO A 124 -6.62 10.27 14.75
CA PRO A 124 -6.86 8.83 14.92
C PRO A 124 -8.29 8.49 15.37
N LYS A 125 -9.04 9.45 15.94
CA LYS A 125 -10.48 9.29 16.20
C LYS A 125 -11.31 9.01 14.95
N LEU A 126 -10.80 9.32 13.76
CA LEU A 126 -11.40 8.89 12.50
C LEU A 126 -11.55 7.37 12.44
N MET A 127 -10.56 6.64 12.95
CA MET A 127 -10.59 5.17 12.97
C MET A 127 -11.53 4.63 14.03
N GLU A 128 -11.66 5.31 15.16
CA GLU A 128 -12.66 5.00 16.18
C GLU A 128 -14.07 5.17 15.61
N LEU A 129 -14.35 6.30 14.96
CA LEU A 129 -15.61 6.56 14.27
C LEU A 129 -15.88 5.54 13.18
N ALA A 130 -14.90 5.24 12.32
CA ALA A 130 -15.08 4.23 11.28
C ALA A 130 -15.41 2.86 11.89
N SER A 131 -14.76 2.48 12.98
CA SER A 131 -14.93 1.19 13.65
C SER A 131 -16.28 1.02 14.36
N SER A 132 -16.99 2.11 14.67
CA SER A 132 -18.35 2.04 15.23
C SER A 132 -19.43 1.62 14.21
N TYR A 133 -19.08 1.57 12.92
CA TYR A 133 -19.97 1.12 11.85
C TYR A 133 -19.50 -0.22 11.27
N ASP A 134 -20.43 -1.14 11.03
CA ASP A 134 -20.09 -2.45 10.48
C ASP A 134 -19.49 -2.36 9.06
N LYS A 135 -18.83 -3.43 8.60
CA LYS A 135 -18.22 -3.52 7.26
C LYS A 135 -19.19 -3.25 6.10
N HIS A 136 -20.50 -3.36 6.32
CA HIS A 136 -21.53 -3.11 5.31
C HIS A 136 -22.26 -1.76 5.50
N ASP A 137 -21.94 -1.01 6.55
CA ASP A 137 -22.62 0.25 6.89
C ASP A 137 -21.68 1.44 6.68
N ILE A 138 -21.84 2.15 5.56
CA ILE A 138 -20.98 3.28 5.21
C ILE A 138 -21.49 4.56 5.88
N ARG A 139 -20.66 5.13 6.75
CA ARG A 139 -20.89 6.45 7.32
C ARG A 139 -20.23 7.53 6.47
N TYR A 140 -21.05 8.40 5.87
CA TYR A 140 -20.56 9.57 5.12
C TYR A 140 -20.38 10.79 6.02
N LEU A 141 -19.19 11.39 6.03
CA LEU A 141 -18.82 12.46 6.97
C LEU A 141 -19.43 13.81 6.58
N SER A 142 -19.92 14.55 7.57
CA SER A 142 -20.32 15.95 7.44
C SER A 142 -19.08 16.86 7.31
N ALA A 143 -19.28 18.11 6.89
CA ALA A 143 -18.18 19.07 6.82
C ALA A 143 -17.52 19.34 8.19
N SER A 144 -18.31 19.43 9.26
CA SER A 144 -17.77 19.64 10.62
C SER A 144 -16.94 18.45 11.07
N GLU A 145 -17.42 17.22 10.85
CA GLU A 145 -16.67 16.00 11.18
C GLU A 145 -15.36 15.91 10.38
N MET A 146 -15.39 16.23 9.09
CA MET A 146 -14.17 16.23 8.28
C MET A 146 -13.14 17.25 8.75
N ALA A 147 -13.58 18.43 9.22
CA ALA A 147 -12.70 19.44 9.78
C ALA A 147 -12.15 19.03 11.16
N GLU A 148 -13.03 18.57 12.06
CA GLU A 148 -12.67 18.13 13.42
C GLU A 148 -11.69 16.96 13.41
N LEU A 149 -11.93 15.98 12.54
CA LEU A 149 -11.07 14.79 12.39
C LEU A 149 -9.90 15.04 11.44
N ARG A 150 -9.71 16.26 10.94
CA ARG A 150 -8.64 16.66 10.02
C ARG A 150 -8.58 15.75 8.77
N VAL A 151 -9.74 15.32 8.28
CA VAL A 151 -9.90 14.67 6.97
C VAL A 151 -9.70 15.69 5.86
N THR A 152 -10.25 16.89 6.03
CA THR A 152 -9.94 18.07 5.22
C THR A 152 -9.00 19.00 6.00
N ASN A 153 -8.10 19.67 5.30
CA ASN A 153 -7.11 20.59 5.90
C ASN A 153 -6.93 21.88 5.10
N ALA A 154 -7.75 22.12 4.09
CA ALA A 154 -7.77 23.34 3.30
C ALA A 154 -9.20 23.89 3.19
N ALA A 155 -9.33 25.22 3.16
CA ALA A 155 -10.62 25.87 2.97
C ALA A 155 -11.11 25.65 1.53
N ALA A 156 -12.39 25.37 1.35
CA ALA A 156 -13.05 25.30 0.03
C ALA A 156 -12.97 26.62 -0.78
N ASN A 157 -12.49 27.71 -0.16
CA ASN A 157 -12.28 29.01 -0.78
C ASN A 157 -11.02 29.11 -1.66
N GLN A 158 -10.21 28.05 -1.76
CA GLN A 158 -9.32 27.90 -2.91
C GLN A 158 -10.19 27.53 -4.11
N SER A 159 -10.72 28.56 -4.77
CA SER A 159 -11.67 28.44 -5.87
C SER A 159 -11.15 27.49 -6.95
N PRO A 160 -11.93 26.49 -7.39
CA PRO A 160 -11.60 25.62 -8.55
C PRO A 160 -11.56 26.37 -9.90
N ALA A 161 -11.70 27.70 -9.89
CA ALA A 161 -11.80 28.53 -11.09
C ALA A 161 -10.51 28.58 -11.93
N ASP A 162 -9.34 28.21 -11.38
CA ASP A 162 -8.10 28.03 -12.15
C ASP A 162 -7.92 26.59 -12.69
N ALA A 163 -8.79 25.65 -12.31
CA ALA A 163 -8.73 24.24 -12.73
C ALA A 163 -9.76 23.86 -13.82
N LEU A 164 -10.59 24.81 -14.25
CA LEU A 164 -11.70 24.60 -15.19
C LEU A 164 -11.44 25.25 -16.56
N GLN A 165 -10.28 25.01 -17.17
CA GLN A 165 -10.11 25.22 -18.62
C GLN A 165 -9.12 24.21 -19.21
N VAL A 166 -9.58 23.00 -19.54
CA VAL A 166 -9.08 22.26 -20.72
C VAL A 166 -10.22 21.50 -21.39
N SER A 167 -10.33 21.77 -22.68
CA SER A 167 -11.21 21.31 -23.75
C SER A 167 -11.78 19.88 -23.67
N THR A 168 -13.10 19.80 -23.82
CA THR A 168 -13.81 18.63 -24.31
C THR A 168 -13.46 18.38 -25.77
N THR A 169 -12.88 17.22 -26.07
CA THR A 169 -12.96 16.64 -27.43
C THR A 169 -13.36 15.18 -27.28
N PRO A 170 -14.32 14.66 -28.08
CA PRO A 170 -14.80 13.28 -27.95
C PRO A 170 -13.79 12.27 -28.50
N ASP A 171 -13.71 11.14 -27.81
CA ASP A 171 -13.08 9.88 -28.23
C ASP A 171 -13.62 9.45 -29.61
N PRO A 172 -12.83 8.76 -30.46
CA PRO A 172 -12.83 7.30 -30.31
C PRO A 172 -11.48 6.64 -30.64
N ALA A 173 -11.06 5.66 -29.83
CA ALA A 173 -11.05 4.26 -30.25
C ALA A 173 -10.47 3.37 -29.17
N SER A 174 -11.30 2.42 -28.75
CA SER A 174 -10.94 1.18 -28.10
C SER A 174 -9.78 0.48 -28.81
N VAL A 175 -8.61 0.47 -28.17
CA VAL A 175 -7.58 -0.53 -28.45
C VAL A 175 -7.76 -1.61 -27.40
N SER A 176 -8.43 -2.69 -27.80
CA SER A 176 -8.39 -3.96 -27.08
C SER A 176 -6.94 -4.40 -26.95
N ALA A 177 -6.39 -4.27 -25.74
CA ALA A 177 -5.19 -5.01 -25.38
C ALA A 177 -5.47 -6.51 -25.51
N PRO A 178 -4.54 -7.31 -26.03
CA PRO A 178 -4.72 -8.76 -26.03
C PRO A 178 -4.89 -9.22 -24.57
N ALA A 179 -5.86 -10.09 -24.35
CA ALA A 179 -6.04 -10.77 -23.08
C ALA A 179 -4.67 -11.32 -22.62
N PRO A 180 -4.26 -11.12 -21.36
CA PRO A 180 -3.09 -11.82 -20.85
C PRO A 180 -3.42 -13.31 -20.94
N ASP A 181 -2.50 -14.05 -21.58
CA ASP A 181 -2.55 -15.50 -21.72
C ASP A 181 -2.93 -16.11 -20.37
N ALA A 182 -4.03 -16.87 -20.36
CA ALA A 182 -4.63 -17.48 -19.17
C ALA A 182 -3.82 -18.70 -18.68
N ARG A 183 -2.52 -18.48 -18.51
CA ARG A 183 -1.56 -19.28 -17.74
C ARG A 183 -0.79 -18.32 -16.86
N GLN A 184 -1.41 -17.85 -15.78
CA GLN A 184 -0.67 -17.24 -14.69
C GLN A 184 0.18 -18.35 -14.05
N GLN A 185 1.39 -18.51 -14.58
CA GLN A 185 2.42 -19.41 -14.10
C GLN A 185 2.71 -19.08 -12.61
N PRO A 186 2.88 -20.07 -11.72
CA PRO A 186 3.20 -19.86 -10.30
C PRO A 186 4.42 -18.94 -10.10
N GLU A 187 5.31 -18.89 -11.09
CA GLU A 187 6.44 -17.98 -11.23
C GLU A 187 6.04 -16.51 -11.16
N SER A 188 5.03 -16.07 -11.92
CA SER A 188 4.60 -14.66 -11.95
C SER A 188 4.01 -14.22 -10.60
N VAL A 189 3.27 -15.12 -9.94
CA VAL A 189 2.72 -14.89 -8.59
C VAL A 189 3.84 -14.78 -7.58
N ALA A 190 4.81 -15.71 -7.63
CA ALA A 190 5.97 -15.73 -6.75
C ALA A 190 6.82 -14.46 -6.87
N VAL A 191 7.11 -14.03 -8.09
CA VAL A 191 7.86 -12.81 -8.38
C VAL A 191 7.12 -11.58 -7.87
N ALA A 192 5.82 -11.47 -8.16
CA ALA A 192 5.02 -10.36 -7.69
C ALA A 192 5.01 -10.29 -6.15
N PHE A 193 4.79 -11.43 -5.48
CA PHE A 193 4.78 -11.54 -4.03
C PHE A 193 6.11 -11.11 -3.39
N VAL A 194 7.26 -11.60 -3.89
CA VAL A 194 8.57 -11.25 -3.31
C VAL A 194 8.94 -9.81 -3.56
N ARG A 195 8.68 -9.30 -4.77
CA ARG A 195 8.92 -7.88 -5.06
C ARG A 195 8.10 -7.01 -4.11
N ASP A 196 6.82 -7.34 -3.96
CA ASP A 196 5.90 -6.62 -3.10
C ASP A 196 6.36 -6.62 -1.64
N LEU A 197 6.75 -7.79 -1.10
CA LEU A 197 7.31 -7.91 0.23
C LEU A 197 8.54 -7.00 0.44
N ILE A 198 9.50 -7.03 -0.48
CA ILE A 198 10.75 -6.26 -0.37
C ILE A 198 10.45 -4.76 -0.41
N GLU A 199 9.63 -4.32 -1.37
CA GLU A 199 9.26 -2.90 -1.50
C GLU A 199 8.52 -2.39 -0.26
N HIS A 200 7.61 -3.19 0.30
CA HIS A 200 6.84 -2.85 1.48
C HIS A 200 7.65 -2.91 2.79
N HIS A 201 8.84 -3.53 2.84
CA HIS A 201 9.78 -3.26 3.93
C HIS A 201 10.19 -1.77 4.00
N GLY A 202 10.04 -1.04 2.89
CA GLY A 202 10.26 0.40 2.78
C GLY A 202 9.14 1.26 3.37
N ASP A 203 7.98 0.66 3.67
CA ASP A 203 6.90 1.35 4.37
C ASP A 203 7.27 1.63 5.83
N ASN A 204 6.35 2.28 6.57
CA ASN A 204 6.52 2.48 7.99
C ASN A 204 6.65 1.14 8.76
N ASN A 205 7.23 1.22 9.95
CA ASN A 205 7.61 0.06 10.75
C ASN A 205 6.43 -0.88 11.02
N ASP A 206 5.24 -0.34 11.31
CA ASP A 206 4.07 -1.14 11.66
C ASP A 206 3.55 -1.93 10.47
N PHE A 207 3.47 -1.29 9.29
CA PHE A 207 3.03 -1.97 8.08
C PHE A 207 4.04 -3.03 7.62
N ALA A 208 5.33 -2.69 7.61
CA ALA A 208 6.39 -3.62 7.25
C ALA A 208 6.41 -4.85 8.19
N LEU A 209 6.16 -4.66 9.49
CA LEU A 209 6.03 -5.77 10.46
C LEU A 209 4.74 -6.56 10.24
N ALA A 210 3.61 -5.90 10.00
CA ALA A 210 2.33 -6.56 9.75
C ALA A 210 2.41 -7.48 8.51
N GLN A 211 2.99 -6.98 7.44
CA GLN A 211 3.15 -7.72 6.20
C GLN A 211 4.15 -8.87 6.37
N ALA A 212 5.29 -8.64 7.05
CA ALA A 212 6.23 -9.71 7.35
C ALA A 212 5.58 -10.80 8.23
N GLN A 213 4.85 -10.42 9.29
CA GLN A 213 4.12 -11.37 10.14
C GLN A 213 3.13 -12.22 9.31
N ALA A 214 2.40 -11.59 8.39
CA ALA A 214 1.42 -12.29 7.55
C ALA A 214 2.07 -13.20 6.48
N SER A 215 3.27 -12.83 6.02
CA SER A 215 3.93 -13.47 4.86
C SER A 215 4.89 -14.59 5.24
N TYR A 216 5.39 -14.64 6.47
CA TYR A 216 6.34 -15.67 6.91
C TYR A 216 5.61 -16.91 7.45
N ALA A 217 6.19 -18.08 7.21
CA ALA A 217 5.74 -19.31 7.85
C ALA A 217 6.13 -19.34 9.35
N PRO A 218 5.50 -20.19 10.18
CA PRO A 218 5.86 -20.30 11.60
C PRO A 218 7.33 -20.64 11.85
N MET A 219 7.94 -21.42 10.93
CA MET A 219 9.35 -21.79 10.91
C MET A 219 9.91 -21.50 9.53
N VAL A 220 11.01 -20.76 9.47
CA VAL A 220 11.63 -20.30 8.22
C VAL A 220 13.13 -20.58 8.29
N ASP A 221 13.72 -21.05 7.20
CA ASP A 221 15.17 -21.00 7.03
C ASP A 221 15.59 -19.54 6.81
N TYR A 222 15.91 -18.85 7.90
CA TYR A 222 16.28 -17.44 7.94
C TYR A 222 17.80 -17.31 7.97
N HIS A 223 18.38 -16.90 6.84
CA HIS A 223 19.84 -16.78 6.64
C HIS A 223 20.62 -18.06 6.98
N GLY A 224 20.09 -19.23 6.61
CA GLY A 224 20.73 -20.53 6.83
C GLY A 224 20.43 -21.17 8.19
N LYS A 225 19.61 -20.51 9.03
CA LYS A 225 19.19 -21.02 10.34
C LYS A 225 17.66 -21.16 10.40
N LEU A 226 17.21 -22.37 10.73
CA LEU A 226 15.80 -22.61 11.04
C LEU A 226 15.38 -21.78 12.26
N THR A 227 14.51 -20.79 12.04
CA THR A 227 14.14 -19.76 13.01
C THR A 227 12.62 -19.62 13.07
N ASN A 228 12.08 -19.42 14.28
CA ASN A 228 10.65 -19.23 14.45
C ASN A 228 10.23 -17.79 14.10
N LEU A 229 8.95 -17.62 13.77
CA LEU A 229 8.38 -16.33 13.35
C LEU A 229 8.60 -15.19 14.36
N SER A 230 8.47 -15.46 15.67
CA SER A 230 8.65 -14.44 16.72
C SER A 230 10.06 -13.86 16.70
N SER A 231 11.09 -14.71 16.60
CA SER A 231 12.48 -14.27 16.55
C SER A 231 12.79 -13.48 15.27
N ILE A 232 12.18 -13.86 14.14
CA ILE A 232 12.32 -13.10 12.88
C ILE A 232 11.66 -11.71 13.01
N MET A 233 10.49 -11.63 13.65
CA MET A 233 9.83 -10.34 13.89
C MET A 233 10.62 -9.44 14.84
N GLU A 234 11.28 -9.99 15.85
CA GLU A 234 12.17 -9.23 16.74
C GLU A 234 13.39 -8.67 16.00
N ASP A 235 14.01 -9.47 15.14
CA ASP A 235 15.12 -9.03 14.30
C ASP A 235 14.69 -7.91 13.34
N LYS A 236 13.60 -8.12 12.59
CA LYS A 236 13.04 -7.10 11.68
C LYS A 236 12.61 -5.83 12.43
N ARG A 237 11.98 -5.95 13.60
CA ARG A 237 11.61 -4.80 14.45
C ARG A 237 12.85 -4.00 14.86
N SER A 238 13.91 -4.69 15.28
CA SER A 238 15.18 -4.06 15.67
C SER A 238 15.83 -3.35 14.48
N TYR A 239 15.77 -3.94 13.28
CA TYR A 239 16.23 -3.32 12.05
C TYR A 239 15.41 -2.07 11.69
N TYR A 240 14.09 -2.15 11.73
CA TYR A 240 13.20 -1.02 11.41
C TYR A 240 13.29 0.13 12.42
N GLN A 241 13.54 -0.16 13.69
CA GLN A 241 13.79 0.87 14.70
C GLN A 241 15.13 1.59 14.48
N ARG A 242 16.15 0.84 14.05
CA ARG A 242 17.48 1.40 13.73
C ARG A 242 17.42 2.31 12.50
N TRP A 243 16.67 1.88 11.49
CA TRP A 243 16.54 2.52 10.19
C TRP A 243 15.08 2.82 9.88
N PRO A 244 14.43 3.80 10.52
CA PRO A 244 12.99 4.05 10.38
C PRO A 244 12.55 4.52 8.99
N GLU A 245 13.44 5.15 8.23
CA GLU A 245 13.19 5.54 6.85
C GLU A 245 13.99 4.63 5.93
N ARG A 246 13.30 3.93 5.02
CA ARG A 246 13.88 2.91 4.18
C ARG A 246 13.25 2.99 2.80
N GLY A 247 14.02 2.66 1.78
CA GLY A 247 13.52 2.54 0.42
C GLY A 247 14.22 1.37 -0.26
N TYR A 248 13.43 0.54 -0.95
CA TYR A 248 13.92 -0.62 -1.68
C TYR A 248 13.38 -0.56 -3.10
N ASN A 249 14.24 -0.89 -4.07
CA ASN A 249 13.87 -0.95 -5.47
C ASN A 249 14.44 -2.22 -6.09
N VAL A 250 13.57 -3.18 -6.38
CA VAL A 250 13.96 -4.46 -6.99
C VAL A 250 14.28 -4.25 -8.47
N ARG A 251 15.44 -4.76 -8.92
CA ARG A 251 15.84 -4.68 -10.32
C ARG A 251 15.17 -5.80 -11.12
N ASN A 252 14.13 -5.46 -11.90
CA ASN A 252 13.31 -6.43 -12.62
C ASN A 252 14.12 -7.35 -13.56
N ASP A 253 15.18 -6.83 -14.17
CA ASP A 253 16.09 -7.56 -15.07
C ASP A 253 17.00 -8.58 -14.35
N SER A 254 17.13 -8.47 -13.02
CA SER A 254 17.92 -9.38 -12.20
C SER A 254 17.14 -10.58 -11.65
N ILE A 255 15.82 -10.58 -11.81
CA ILE A 255 14.94 -11.55 -11.17
C ILE A 255 15.07 -12.92 -11.87
N VAL A 256 15.39 -13.93 -11.08
CA VAL A 256 15.38 -15.34 -11.48
C VAL A 256 14.37 -16.08 -10.62
N VAL A 257 13.48 -16.83 -11.26
CA VAL A 257 12.45 -17.62 -10.59
C VAL A 257 12.48 -19.07 -11.08
N SER A 258 12.33 -20.00 -10.14
CA SER A 258 12.21 -21.43 -10.41
C SER A 258 11.16 -22.03 -9.50
N CYS A 259 10.14 -22.67 -10.08
CA CYS A 259 9.06 -23.30 -9.32
C CYS A 259 9.04 -24.82 -9.51
N ALA A 260 8.84 -25.55 -8.41
CA ALA A 260 8.66 -27.01 -8.40
C ALA A 260 7.84 -27.41 -7.16
N ASN A 261 6.87 -28.32 -7.33
CA ASN A 261 6.08 -28.90 -6.24
C ASN A 261 5.47 -27.86 -5.28
N ASP A 262 4.70 -26.92 -5.82
CA ASP A 262 4.08 -25.81 -5.07
C ASP A 262 5.06 -24.98 -4.24
N ARG A 263 6.32 -24.93 -4.68
CA ARG A 263 7.35 -24.07 -4.11
C ARG A 263 8.00 -23.27 -5.21
N CYS A 264 8.25 -22.00 -4.95
CA CYS A 264 9.01 -21.16 -5.86
C CYS A 264 10.20 -20.56 -5.13
N LYS A 265 11.36 -20.62 -5.77
CA LYS A 265 12.54 -19.85 -5.39
C LYS A 265 12.59 -18.61 -6.27
N VAL A 266 12.62 -17.44 -5.65
CA VAL A 266 12.77 -16.15 -6.32
C VAL A 266 14.03 -15.50 -5.79
N SER A 267 14.93 -15.14 -6.69
CA SER A 267 16.18 -14.47 -6.36
C SER A 267 16.43 -13.29 -7.28
N GLY A 268 17.23 -12.34 -6.84
CA GLY A 268 17.59 -11.19 -7.65
C GLY A 268 18.41 -10.20 -6.87
N ILE A 269 18.37 -8.95 -7.31
CA ILE A 269 19.11 -7.82 -6.75
C ILE A 269 18.14 -6.68 -6.48
N PHE A 270 18.32 -5.97 -5.37
CA PHE A 270 17.64 -4.69 -5.12
C PHE A 270 18.62 -3.60 -4.72
N ASP A 271 18.28 -2.37 -5.11
CA ASP A 271 18.89 -1.16 -4.58
C ASP A 271 18.20 -0.79 -3.27
N TRP A 272 18.98 -0.35 -2.28
CA TRP A 272 18.44 0.07 -0.99
C TRP A 272 19.04 1.40 -0.53
N ILE A 273 18.23 2.14 0.21
CA ILE A 273 18.61 3.35 0.94
C ILE A 273 17.94 3.33 2.31
N VAL A 274 18.69 3.69 3.34
CA VAL A 274 18.17 3.77 4.71
C VAL A 274 18.65 5.04 5.38
N ARG A 275 17.79 5.63 6.21
CA ARG A 275 18.08 6.84 6.97
C ARG A 275 17.56 6.71 8.40
N SER A 276 18.37 7.17 9.34
CA SER A 276 18.05 7.21 10.77
C SER A 276 18.13 8.67 11.24
N PRO A 277 16.99 9.40 11.26
CA PRO A 277 16.96 10.81 11.62
C PRO A 277 17.51 11.09 13.03
N SER A 278 17.26 10.19 13.98
CA SER A 278 17.72 10.32 15.37
C SER A 278 19.24 10.26 15.52
N THR A 279 19.92 9.56 14.60
CA THR A 279 21.38 9.41 14.61
C THR A 279 22.06 10.19 13.48
N HIS A 280 21.30 10.89 12.64
CA HIS A 280 21.75 11.56 11.42
C HIS A 280 22.57 10.66 10.46
N LYS A 281 22.34 9.34 10.51
CA LYS A 281 23.01 8.38 9.63
C LYS A 281 22.18 8.11 8.39
N GLN A 282 22.87 7.88 7.28
CA GLN A 282 22.29 7.43 6.03
C GLN A 282 23.24 6.47 5.35
N GLU A 283 22.71 5.36 4.85
CA GLU A 283 23.45 4.36 4.10
C GLU A 283 22.66 3.98 2.84
N LYS A 284 23.36 3.55 1.80
CA LYS A 284 22.76 3.06 0.56
C LYS A 284 23.67 2.03 -0.07
N GLY A 285 23.11 1.13 -0.84
CA GLY A 285 23.88 0.09 -1.50
C GLY A 285 23.02 -0.80 -2.38
N VAL A 286 23.60 -1.95 -2.70
CA VAL A 286 22.99 -3.01 -3.50
C VAL A 286 23.07 -4.29 -2.68
N ALA A 287 22.01 -5.10 -2.69
CA ALA A 287 22.01 -6.40 -2.03
C ALA A 287 21.42 -7.45 -2.97
N ASP A 288 21.88 -8.69 -2.83
CA ASP A 288 21.17 -9.83 -3.38
C ASP A 288 20.09 -10.32 -2.41
N PHE A 289 19.09 -10.97 -2.97
CA PHE A 289 18.04 -11.63 -2.21
C PHE A 289 17.72 -12.99 -2.81
N SER A 290 17.26 -13.90 -1.96
CA SER A 290 16.72 -15.20 -2.33
C SER A 290 15.63 -15.60 -1.33
N TYR A 291 14.40 -15.70 -1.80
CA TYR A 291 13.26 -16.21 -1.05
C TYR A 291 12.83 -17.57 -1.60
N GLU A 292 12.54 -18.51 -0.71
CA GLU A 292 11.76 -19.70 -1.05
C GLU A 292 10.37 -19.55 -0.46
N ILE A 293 9.36 -19.79 -1.30
CA ILE A 293 7.96 -19.53 -1.02
C ILE A 293 7.21 -20.84 -1.18
N ALA A 294 6.41 -21.21 -0.19
CA ALA A 294 5.35 -22.20 -0.36
C ALA A 294 4.18 -21.52 -1.08
N ILE A 295 3.91 -21.94 -2.31
CA ILE A 295 2.82 -21.45 -3.15
C ILE A 295 1.52 -22.09 -2.69
N GLY A 296 0.50 -21.25 -2.62
CA GLY A 296 -0.87 -21.63 -2.29
C GLY A 296 -1.74 -20.40 -2.45
N PRO A 297 -3.01 -20.46 -2.01
CA PRO A 297 -3.89 -19.29 -1.97
C PRO A 297 -3.26 -18.11 -1.20
N TYR A 298 -2.39 -18.42 -0.24
CA TYR A 298 -1.64 -17.46 0.57
C TYR A 298 -0.16 -17.87 0.61
N PRO A 299 0.67 -17.30 -0.26
CA PRO A 299 2.08 -17.65 -0.32
C PRO A 299 2.76 -17.36 1.02
N LYS A 300 3.56 -18.31 1.49
CA LYS A 300 4.32 -18.19 2.74
C LYS A 300 5.81 -18.29 2.47
N ILE A 301 6.59 -17.41 3.07
CA ILE A 301 8.05 -17.44 3.04
C ILE A 301 8.51 -18.56 3.96
N ILE A 302 9.22 -19.51 3.38
CA ILE A 302 9.77 -20.69 4.06
C ILE A 302 11.30 -20.66 4.10
N ALA A 303 11.93 -19.84 3.26
CA ALA A 303 13.34 -19.46 3.42
C ALA A 303 13.58 -18.01 2.96
N GLU A 304 14.50 -17.33 3.62
CA GLU A 304 15.02 -16.01 3.24
C GLU A 304 16.53 -16.00 3.38
N ARG A 305 17.21 -15.52 2.33
CA ARG A 305 18.64 -15.26 2.32
C ARG A 305 18.89 -13.93 1.62
N GLY A 306 19.95 -13.25 1.99
CA GLY A 306 20.41 -12.05 1.31
C GLY A 306 21.73 -11.58 1.88
N ASP A 307 22.60 -11.14 0.99
CA ASP A 307 23.91 -10.60 1.32
C ASP A 307 24.06 -9.18 0.72
N VAL A 308 24.69 -8.28 1.49
CA VAL A 308 25.01 -6.94 0.99
C VAL A 308 26.19 -7.06 0.05
N ARG A 309 26.06 -6.49 -1.17
CA ARG A 309 27.17 -6.47 -2.11
C ARG A 309 28.16 -5.37 -1.74
N PRO A 310 29.47 -5.65 -1.75
CA PRO A 310 30.52 -4.66 -1.51
C PRO A 310 30.59 -3.60 -2.61
#